data_AF-A0A7W7EVZ8-F1
#
_entry.id   AF-A0A7W7EVZ8-F1
#
_cell.length_a   1.000
_cell.length_b   1.000
_cell.length_c   1.000
_cell.angle_alpha   90.00
_cell.angle_beta   90.00
_cell.angle_gamma   90.00
#
_symmetry.space_group_name_H-M   'P 1'
#
loop_
_entity.id
_entity.type
_entity.pdbx_description
1 polymer ?
#
loop_
_entity_poly.entity_id
_entity_poly.type
_entity_poly.pdbx_seq_one_letter_code
_entity_poly.pdbx_strand_id
1 'polypeptide(L)'
;MALSSAAPLSAELNVPIAARVVSFLQPPPSGTMAAAILFEPGNAASEAEANAIERAVGNGLVAGRSAIRARRVPIGAMGALSGYHVAFVTAGLRPEQGDIAAAAAKSSVLTISSDAACVQAARCVVGISTVPKTQITVSKAAARASNIRFGSAFLMLVKEI
;
A
#
# COMPACT_ATOMS: atom_id res chain seq x y z
N MET A 1 0.69 38.74 -0.26
CA MET A 1 0.30 37.60 -1.12
C MET A 1 1.52 36.72 -1.31
N ALA A 2 1.68 35.68 -0.50
CA ALA A 2 2.74 34.70 -0.66
C ALA A 2 2.25 33.60 -1.59
N LEU A 3 2.84 33.53 -2.78
CA LEU A 3 2.70 32.40 -3.70
C LEU A 3 3.39 31.20 -3.06
N SER A 4 2.62 30.34 -2.41
CA SER A 4 3.15 29.06 -1.92
C SER A 4 3.25 28.11 -3.10
N SER A 5 4.48 27.90 -3.59
CA SER A 5 4.79 26.86 -4.56
C SER A 5 4.47 25.51 -3.93
N ALA A 6 3.34 24.91 -4.33
CA ALA A 6 3.10 23.50 -4.09
C ALA A 6 4.22 22.73 -4.80
N ALA A 7 5.18 22.20 -4.03
CA ALA A 7 6.03 21.13 -4.52
C ALA A 7 5.13 20.07 -5.15
N PRO A 8 5.53 19.43 -6.27
CA PRO A 8 4.74 18.36 -6.84
C PRO A 8 4.44 17.37 -5.72
N LEU A 9 3.15 17.14 -5.47
CA LEU A 9 2.68 16.11 -4.53
C LEU A 9 3.50 14.86 -4.84
N SER A 10 4.38 14.49 -3.89
CA SER A 10 5.14 13.25 -3.97
C SER A 10 4.17 12.15 -4.35
N ALA A 11 4.51 11.36 -5.37
CA ALA A 11 3.64 10.37 -6.01
C ALA A 11 2.57 9.86 -5.05
N GLU A 12 1.35 10.38 -5.16
CA GLU A 12 0.31 10.08 -4.20
C GLU A 12 -0.28 8.71 -4.54
N LEU A 13 -0.39 7.84 -3.55
CA LEU A 13 -0.97 6.52 -3.76
C LEU A 13 -2.40 6.62 -4.29
N ASN A 14 -2.62 6.08 -5.50
CA ASN A 14 -3.96 6.01 -6.08
C ASN A 14 -4.79 4.90 -5.40
N VAL A 15 -5.50 5.28 -4.34
CA VAL A 15 -6.28 4.36 -3.49
C VAL A 15 -7.35 3.57 -4.24
N PRO A 16 -8.13 4.16 -5.18
CA PRO A 16 -9.07 3.38 -6.01
C PRO A 16 -8.40 2.24 -6.79
N ILE A 17 -7.21 2.48 -7.37
CA ILE A 17 -6.44 1.43 -8.06
C ILE A 17 -5.96 0.39 -7.05
N ALA A 18 -5.47 0.81 -5.89
CA ALA A 18 -5.05 -0.11 -4.84
C ALA A 18 -6.19 -1.04 -4.37
N ALA A 19 -7.41 -0.51 -4.22
CA ALA A 19 -8.59 -1.34 -3.92
C ALA A 19 -8.90 -2.36 -5.03
N ARG A 20 -8.72 -1.98 -6.30
CA ARG A 20 -8.85 -2.93 -7.42
C ARG A 20 -7.79 -4.03 -7.36
N VAL A 21 -6.54 -3.70 -7.07
CA VAL A 21 -5.47 -4.69 -6.87
C VAL A 21 -5.87 -5.73 -5.81
N VAL A 22 -6.40 -5.26 -4.68
CA VAL A 22 -6.84 -6.13 -3.58
C VAL A 22 -7.95 -7.10 -4.03
N SER A 23 -8.84 -6.68 -4.94
CA SER A 23 -9.89 -7.58 -5.47
C SER A 23 -9.37 -8.74 -6.32
N PHE A 24 -8.10 -8.72 -6.73
CA PHE A 24 -7.44 -9.79 -7.49
C PHE A 24 -6.66 -10.78 -6.62
N LEU A 25 -6.66 -10.60 -5.29
CA LEU A 25 -6.05 -11.56 -4.38
C LEU A 25 -6.69 -12.94 -4.49
N GLN A 26 -5.92 -13.98 -4.15
CA GLN A 26 -6.36 -15.38 -4.16
C GLN A 26 -6.10 -16.02 -2.78
N PRO A 27 -7.14 -16.53 -2.10
CA PRO A 27 -8.55 -16.48 -2.50
C PRO A 27 -9.10 -15.03 -2.53
N PRO A 28 -10.15 -14.75 -3.33
CA PRO A 28 -10.76 -13.43 -3.36
C PRO A 28 -11.27 -13.04 -1.98
N PRO A 29 -10.90 -11.86 -1.46
CA PRO A 29 -11.37 -11.42 -0.16
C PRO A 29 -12.87 -11.14 -0.18
N SER A 30 -13.52 -11.38 0.96
CA SER A 30 -14.94 -11.13 1.18
C SER A 30 -15.18 -10.51 2.54
N GLY A 31 -16.26 -9.74 2.68
CA GLY A 31 -16.60 -9.08 3.94
C GLY A 31 -15.73 -7.86 4.22
N THR A 32 -15.49 -7.56 5.50
CA THR A 32 -14.71 -6.39 5.89
C THR A 32 -13.23 -6.74 6.00
N MET A 33 -12.37 -5.98 5.34
CA MET A 33 -10.92 -6.11 5.45
C MET A 33 -10.32 -4.91 6.16
N ALA A 34 -9.52 -5.16 7.20
CA ALA A 34 -8.73 -4.11 7.82
C ALA A 34 -7.49 -3.79 6.97
N ALA A 35 -7.28 -2.50 6.70
CA ALA A 35 -6.06 -1.98 6.09
C ALA A 35 -5.31 -1.07 7.07
N ALA A 36 -4.01 -1.30 7.23
CA ALA A 36 -3.15 -0.40 7.98
C ALA A 36 -2.67 0.71 7.03
N ILE A 37 -2.67 1.95 7.49
CA ILE A 37 -1.95 3.05 6.85
C ILE A 37 -0.70 3.26 7.69
N LEU A 38 0.43 2.76 7.21
CA LEU A 38 1.71 2.88 7.89
C LEU A 38 2.26 4.28 7.65
N PHE A 39 2.57 4.98 8.74
CA PHE A 39 3.13 6.32 8.69
C PHE A 39 4.16 6.53 9.79
N GLU A 40 5.04 7.53 9.62
CA GLU A 40 6.00 7.93 10.64
C GLU A 40 5.57 9.27 11.26
N PRO A 41 5.27 9.32 12.57
CA PRO A 41 4.96 10.57 13.26
C PRO A 41 6.08 11.59 13.13
N GLY A 42 5.74 12.83 12.78
CA GLY A 42 6.73 13.89 12.57
C GLY A 42 7.40 13.88 11.19
N ASN A 43 7.12 12.89 10.34
CA ASN A 43 7.45 12.94 8.91
C ASN A 43 6.28 13.54 8.12
N ALA A 44 6.38 14.82 7.76
CA ALA A 44 5.30 15.56 7.09
C ALA A 44 4.82 14.92 5.78
N ALA A 45 5.71 14.30 5.00
CA ALA A 45 5.33 13.63 3.74
C ALA A 45 4.51 12.36 4.02
N SER A 46 4.97 11.55 4.97
CA SER A 46 4.30 10.33 5.41
C SER A 46 2.91 10.63 6.00
N GLU A 47 2.82 11.64 6.86
CA GLU A 47 1.56 12.08 7.46
C GLU A 47 0.58 12.65 6.42
N ALA A 48 1.07 13.46 5.47
CA ALA A 48 0.24 14.02 4.40
C ALA A 48 -0.36 12.92 3.51
N GLU A 49 0.43 11.92 3.12
CA GLU A 49 -0.09 10.81 2.33
C GLU A 49 -1.01 9.91 3.17
N ALA A 50 -0.71 9.68 4.46
CA ALA A 50 -1.61 8.96 5.36
C ALA A 50 -2.98 9.63 5.46
N ASN A 51 -3.00 10.97 5.60
CA ASN A 51 -4.21 11.78 5.57
C ASN A 51 -4.98 11.63 4.24
N ALA A 52 -4.26 11.60 3.11
CA ALA A 52 -4.86 11.43 1.79
C ALA A 52 -5.49 10.04 1.61
N ILE A 53 -4.79 9.00 2.03
CA ILE A 53 -5.29 7.62 1.95
C ILE A 53 -6.52 7.45 2.84
N GLU A 54 -6.47 7.95 4.07
CA GLU A 54 -7.61 7.86 4.99
C GLU A 54 -8.85 8.57 4.43
N ARG A 55 -8.67 9.78 3.86
CA ARG A 55 -9.76 10.52 3.19
C ARG A 55 -10.33 9.76 2.00
N ALA A 56 -9.46 9.15 1.18
CA ALA A 56 -9.88 8.40 0.00
C ALA A 56 -10.60 7.08 0.35
N VAL A 57 -10.22 6.43 1.45
CA VAL A 57 -10.93 5.24 1.95
C VAL A 57 -12.24 5.62 2.65
N GLY A 58 -12.26 6.75 3.37
CA GLY A 58 -13.44 7.25 4.07
C GLY A 58 -14.08 6.20 4.99
N ASN A 59 -15.41 6.10 4.93
CA ASN A 59 -16.20 5.08 5.63
C ASN A 59 -16.15 3.71 4.95
N GLY A 60 -15.05 3.37 4.31
CA GLY A 60 -14.82 2.08 3.70
C GLY A 60 -14.87 2.11 2.19
N LEU A 61 -13.93 1.40 1.58
CA LEU A 61 -13.73 1.37 0.13
C LEU A 61 -14.04 -0.02 -0.42
N VAL A 62 -14.93 -0.08 -1.41
CA VAL A 62 -15.35 -1.35 -2.03
C VAL A 62 -14.21 -1.91 -2.90
N ALA A 63 -13.83 -3.15 -2.62
CA ALA A 63 -12.84 -3.93 -3.37
C ALA A 63 -13.46 -5.29 -3.76
N GLY A 64 -14.16 -5.33 -4.90
CA GLY A 64 -14.89 -6.52 -5.33
C GLY A 64 -16.02 -6.87 -4.37
N ARG A 65 -15.92 -8.02 -3.70
CA ARG A 65 -16.91 -8.51 -2.70
C ARG A 65 -16.56 -8.14 -1.26
N SER A 66 -15.58 -7.26 -1.08
CA SER A 66 -15.07 -6.84 0.23
C SER A 66 -15.12 -5.32 0.40
N ALA A 67 -15.07 -4.87 1.64
CA ALA A 67 -14.97 -3.46 2.01
C ALA A 67 -13.68 -3.25 2.83
N ILE A 68 -12.78 -2.42 2.33
CA ILE A 68 -11.54 -2.04 2.99
C ILE A 68 -11.85 -0.96 4.02
N ARG A 69 -11.44 -1.18 5.28
CA ARG A 69 -11.49 -0.19 6.37
C ARG A 69 -10.08 0.14 6.78
N ALA A 70 -9.67 1.38 6.56
CA ALA A 70 -8.32 1.80 6.86
C ALA A 70 -8.20 2.36 8.28
N ARG A 71 -7.07 2.08 8.94
CA ARG A 71 -6.69 2.67 10.21
C ARG A 71 -5.21 3.03 10.16
N ARG A 72 -4.87 4.21 10.68
CA ARG A 72 -3.47 4.62 10.81
C ARG A 72 -2.75 3.79 11.86
N VAL A 73 -1.54 3.39 11.52
CA VAL A 73 -0.63 2.65 12.40
C VAL A 73 0.73 3.33 12.29
N PRO A 74 1.25 3.96 13.36
CA PRO A 74 2.60 4.50 13.33
C PRO A 74 3.61 3.36 13.18
N ILE A 75 4.73 3.57 12.52
CA ILE A 75 5.73 2.50 12.31
C ILE A 75 6.30 1.95 13.63
N GLY A 76 6.33 2.75 14.70
CA GLY A 76 6.64 2.27 16.06
C GLY A 76 5.65 1.23 16.62
N ALA A 77 4.50 1.03 15.98
CA ALA A 77 3.45 0.08 16.36
C ALA A 77 3.21 -1.03 15.32
N MET A 78 4.18 -1.31 14.43
CA MET A 78 4.05 -2.37 13.41
C MET A 78 3.80 -3.78 13.96
N GLY A 79 4.08 -4.02 15.25
CA GLY A 79 3.69 -5.26 15.94
C GLY A 79 2.17 -5.51 15.91
N ALA A 80 1.36 -4.47 15.71
CA ALA A 80 -0.09 -4.55 15.58
C ALA A 80 -0.57 -4.93 14.17
N LEU A 81 0.32 -5.24 13.22
CA LEU A 81 -0.07 -5.63 11.85
C LEU A 81 -0.84 -6.97 11.79
N SER A 82 -0.75 -7.79 12.84
CA SER A 82 -1.58 -8.98 12.98
C SER A 82 -3.08 -8.62 12.95
N GLY A 83 -3.83 -9.20 12.01
CA GLY A 83 -5.26 -8.93 11.83
C GLY A 83 -5.57 -7.89 10.76
N TYR A 84 -4.56 -7.21 10.22
CA TYR A 84 -4.70 -6.47 8.96
C TYR A 84 -4.51 -7.41 7.78
N HIS A 85 -5.05 -7.03 6.62
CA HIS A 85 -4.88 -7.77 5.35
C HIS A 85 -4.07 -6.97 4.34
N VAL A 86 -4.12 -5.65 4.44
CA VAL A 86 -3.40 -4.72 3.59
C VAL A 86 -2.67 -3.71 4.46
N ALA A 87 -1.48 -3.31 4.05
CA ALA A 87 -0.73 -2.19 4.61
C ALA A 87 -0.36 -1.23 3.49
N PHE A 88 -0.88 -0.01 3.56
CA PHE A 88 -0.43 1.10 2.74
C PHE A 88 0.84 1.67 3.33
N VAL A 89 1.93 1.61 2.58
CA VAL A 89 3.25 2.13 2.98
C VAL A 89 3.39 3.51 2.37
N THR A 90 3.31 4.52 3.22
CA THR A 90 3.41 5.93 2.81
C THR A 90 4.84 6.31 2.38
N ALA A 91 4.93 7.40 1.64
CA ALA A 91 6.15 8.05 1.21
C ALA A 91 6.96 8.50 2.43
N GLY A 92 8.28 8.58 2.24
CA GLY A 92 9.20 8.98 3.31
C GLY A 92 9.62 7.84 4.26
N LEU A 93 9.04 6.64 4.15
CA LEU A 93 9.37 5.47 4.98
C LEU A 93 10.51 4.60 4.44
N ARG A 94 11.38 5.16 3.58
CA ARG A 94 12.48 4.39 2.94
C ARG A 94 13.40 3.70 3.95
N PRO A 95 13.84 4.36 5.04
CA PRO A 95 14.68 3.70 6.04
C PRO A 95 14.00 2.48 6.69
N GLU A 96 12.68 2.50 6.84
CA GLU A 96 11.92 1.51 7.62
C GLU A 96 11.26 0.44 6.74
N GLN A 97 11.34 0.57 5.41
CA GLN A 97 10.86 -0.43 4.44
C GLN A 97 11.37 -1.84 4.74
N GLY A 98 12.58 -1.98 5.28
CA GLY A 98 13.14 -3.26 5.69
C GLY A 98 12.32 -3.95 6.78
N ASP A 99 12.03 -3.22 7.85
CA ASP A 99 11.27 -3.70 9.01
C ASP A 99 9.79 -3.88 8.67
N ILE A 100 9.22 -2.97 7.87
CA ILE A 100 7.86 -3.07 7.33
C ILE A 100 7.70 -4.37 6.54
N ALA A 101 8.63 -4.67 5.64
CA ALA A 101 8.59 -5.90 4.84
C ALA A 101 8.64 -7.15 5.74
N ALA A 102 9.50 -7.15 6.76
CA ALA A 102 9.61 -8.27 7.69
C ALA A 102 8.33 -8.45 8.53
N ALA A 103 7.73 -7.37 9.02
CA ALA A 103 6.49 -7.41 9.79
C ALA A 103 5.29 -7.85 8.93
N ALA A 104 5.22 -7.36 7.69
CA ALA A 104 4.19 -7.76 6.72
C ALA A 104 4.32 -9.23 6.32
N ALA A 105 5.55 -9.72 6.09
CA ALA A 105 5.80 -11.12 5.78
C ALA A 105 5.34 -12.05 6.90
N LYS A 106 5.70 -11.72 8.15
CA LYS A 106 5.28 -12.47 9.34
C LYS A 106 3.76 -12.53 9.51
N SER A 107 3.06 -11.45 9.14
CA SER A 107 1.61 -11.31 9.33
C SER A 107 0.79 -11.66 8.08
N SER A 108 1.42 -12.10 6.99
CA SER A 108 0.77 -12.32 5.67
C SER A 108 -0.01 -11.11 5.16
N VAL A 109 0.55 -9.91 5.33
CA VAL A 109 -0.08 -8.64 4.95
C VAL A 109 0.42 -8.19 3.58
N LEU A 110 -0.51 -7.80 2.70
CA LEU A 110 -0.20 -7.19 1.41
C LEU A 110 0.30 -5.76 1.61
N THR A 111 1.54 -5.46 1.23
CA THR A 111 2.06 -4.07 1.22
C THR A 111 1.84 -3.40 -0.13
N ILE A 112 1.31 -2.18 -0.11
CA ILE A 112 1.07 -1.34 -1.29
C ILE A 112 1.71 0.03 -1.07
N SER A 113 2.50 0.52 -2.02
CA SER A 113 3.12 1.84 -1.96
C SER A 113 3.05 2.58 -3.29
N SER A 114 3.21 3.89 -3.24
CA SER A 114 3.48 4.73 -4.41
C SER A 114 4.96 4.79 -4.79
N ASP A 115 5.87 4.38 -3.88
CA ASP A 115 7.31 4.37 -4.13
C ASP A 115 7.74 3.11 -4.90
N ALA A 116 8.08 3.28 -6.17
CA ALA A 116 8.56 2.20 -7.02
C ALA A 116 9.85 1.56 -6.48
N ALA A 117 10.70 2.30 -5.75
CA ALA A 117 11.91 1.76 -5.15
C ALA A 117 11.60 0.69 -4.10
N CYS A 118 10.46 0.80 -3.39
CA CYS A 118 10.04 -0.18 -2.39
C CYS A 118 9.80 -1.57 -3.03
N VAL A 119 9.18 -1.59 -4.21
CA VAL A 119 8.89 -2.85 -4.93
C VAL A 119 10.16 -3.41 -5.57
N GLN A 120 11.00 -2.54 -6.15
CA GLN A 120 12.27 -2.93 -6.74
C GLN A 120 13.22 -3.56 -5.72
N ALA A 121 13.20 -3.07 -4.49
CA ALA A 121 13.96 -3.65 -3.37
C ALA A 121 13.28 -4.87 -2.73
N ALA A 122 12.18 -5.38 -3.30
CA ALA A 122 11.36 -6.47 -2.75
C ALA A 122 10.89 -6.22 -1.30
N ARG A 123 10.66 -4.96 -0.92
CA ARG A 123 10.14 -4.56 0.39
C ARG A 123 8.62 -4.34 0.37
N CYS A 124 8.09 -3.87 -0.76
CA CYS A 124 6.66 -3.78 -1.02
C CYS A 124 6.23 -4.83 -2.03
N VAL A 125 5.05 -5.42 -1.83
CA VAL A 125 4.46 -6.36 -2.77
C VAL A 125 3.97 -5.64 -4.03
N VAL A 126 3.27 -4.51 -3.85
CA VAL A 126 2.67 -3.74 -4.95
C VAL A 126 3.15 -2.30 -4.92
N GLY A 127 3.47 -1.78 -6.11
CA GLY A 127 3.77 -0.38 -6.36
C GLY A 127 2.80 0.19 -7.37
N ILE A 128 2.29 1.39 -7.10
CA ILE A 128 1.37 2.08 -8.00
C ILE A 128 1.97 3.44 -8.31
N SER A 129 2.42 3.62 -9.55
CA SER A 129 2.81 4.93 -10.07
C SER A 129 1.73 5.45 -11.01
N THR A 130 1.48 6.76 -10.99
CA THR A 130 0.49 7.43 -11.85
C THR A 130 1.13 8.37 -12.88
N VAL A 131 2.43 8.64 -12.79
CA VAL A 131 3.15 9.58 -13.65
C VAL A 131 4.39 8.90 -14.26
N PRO A 132 4.64 9.01 -15.58
CA PRO A 132 3.83 9.70 -16.60
C PRO A 132 2.56 8.95 -17.04
N LYS A 133 2.42 7.67 -16.62
CA LYS A 133 1.22 6.85 -16.85
C LYS A 133 0.97 5.96 -15.65
N THR A 134 -0.28 5.58 -15.45
CA THR A 134 -0.65 4.59 -14.44
C THR A 134 0.02 3.25 -14.74
N GLN A 135 0.85 2.78 -13.81
CA GLN A 135 1.50 1.48 -13.87
C GLN A 135 1.48 0.83 -12.48
N ILE A 136 0.99 -0.41 -12.46
CA ILE A 136 1.05 -1.28 -11.28
C ILE A 136 2.24 -2.20 -11.47
N THR A 137 3.10 -2.28 -10.46
CA THR A 137 4.24 -3.20 -10.42
C THR A 137 4.07 -4.15 -9.24
N VAL A 138 4.36 -5.44 -9.45
CA VAL A 138 4.29 -6.47 -8.41
C VAL A 138 5.65 -7.12 -8.23
N SER A 139 6.14 -7.16 -6.99
CA SER A 139 7.33 -7.95 -6.64
C SER A 139 6.94 -9.39 -6.33
N LYS A 140 7.40 -10.33 -7.15
CA LYS A 140 7.22 -11.77 -6.91
C LYS A 140 7.88 -12.20 -5.60
N ALA A 141 9.06 -11.66 -5.30
CA ALA A 141 9.81 -12.00 -4.09
C ALA A 141 9.06 -11.56 -2.83
N ALA A 142 8.59 -10.30 -2.78
CA ALA A 142 7.81 -9.80 -1.66
C ALA A 142 6.45 -10.53 -1.53
N ALA A 143 5.76 -10.78 -2.65
CA ALA A 143 4.50 -11.53 -2.65
C ALA A 143 4.68 -12.91 -2.03
N ARG A 144 5.74 -13.65 -2.41
CA ARG A 144 6.05 -14.96 -1.84
C ARG A 144 6.40 -14.87 -0.35
N ALA A 145 7.20 -13.89 0.05
CA ALA A 145 7.59 -13.69 1.45
C ALA A 145 6.38 -13.44 2.37
N SER A 146 5.36 -12.73 1.86
CA SER A 146 4.11 -12.46 2.59
C SER A 146 2.98 -13.46 2.28
N ASN A 147 3.26 -14.58 1.60
CA ASN A 147 2.26 -15.57 1.18
C ASN A 147 1.07 -14.95 0.41
N ILE A 148 1.31 -13.87 -0.32
CA ILE A 148 0.32 -13.19 -1.14
C ILE A 148 0.29 -13.82 -2.52
N ARG A 149 -0.94 -14.08 -3.01
CA ARG A 149 -1.18 -14.64 -4.33
C ARG A 149 -2.17 -13.77 -5.07
N PHE A 150 -1.90 -13.55 -6.35
CA PHE A 150 -2.81 -12.87 -7.26
C PHE A 150 -3.33 -13.86 -8.30
N GLY A 151 -4.53 -13.60 -8.82
CA GLY A 151 -5.07 -14.34 -9.95
C GLY A 151 -4.21 -14.12 -11.21
N SER A 152 -4.11 -15.15 -12.06
CA SER A 152 -3.31 -15.11 -13.29
C SER A 152 -3.71 -13.95 -14.22
N ALA A 153 -5.00 -13.67 -14.35
CA ALA A 153 -5.51 -12.57 -15.16
C ALA A 153 -4.97 -11.19 -14.71
N PHE A 154 -4.77 -10.99 -13.40
CA PHE A 154 -4.17 -9.75 -12.89
C PHE A 154 -2.69 -9.65 -13.22
N LEU A 155 -1.95 -10.76 -13.12
CA LEU A 155 -0.52 -10.79 -13.48
C LEU A 155 -0.28 -10.47 -14.96
N MET A 156 -1.27 -10.68 -15.83
CA MET A 156 -1.21 -10.27 -17.24
C MET A 156 -1.41 -8.75 -17.45
N LEU A 157 -1.96 -8.03 -16.47
CA LEU A 157 -2.25 -6.59 -16.55
C LEU A 157 -1.14 -5.70 -15.95
N VAL A 158 -0.25 -6.28 -15.15
CA VAL A 158 0.73 -5.55 -14.35
C VAL A 158 2.15 -5.85 -14.80
N LYS A 159 3.09 -4.98 -14.43
CA LYS A 159 4.51 -5.28 -14.57
C LYS A 159 4.95 -6.13 -13.39
N GLU A 160 5.52 -7.28 -13.67
CA GLU A 160 6.03 -8.17 -12.63
C GLU A 160 7.56 -8.08 -12.58
N ILE A 161 8.12 -8.04 -11.35
CA ILE A 161 9.56 -7.97 -11.10
C ILE A 161 10.00 -8.94 -10.00
#